data_AF-K4A4F1-F1
#
_entry.id   AF-K4A4F1-F1
#
_cell.length_a   1.000
_cell.length_b   1.000
_cell.length_c   1.000
_cell.angle_alpha   90.00
_cell.angle_beta   90.00
_cell.angle_gamma   90.00
#
_symmetry.space_group_name_H-M   'P 1'
#
loop_
_entity.id
_entity.type
_entity.pdbx_description
1 polymer ?
#
loop_
_entity_poly.entity_id
_entity_poly.type
_entity_poly.pdbx_seq_one_letter_code
_entity_poly.pdbx_strand_id
1 'polypeptide(L)'
;MFDGAAEPLPEDAPLFHRVESLERGRRLHLSLIVEVTRADRVLGFICSAWPDELAVRHVLTLRAGGGAASSDGARGGRNFEKLGAGEREAVTRFLKEREVDGELAEFLHDYMANKEKMELLRWLKTVESFLDK
;
A
#
# COMPACT_ATOMS: atom_id res chain seq x y z
N MET A 1 -9.53 5.07 9.18
CA MET A 1 -10.78 4.65 8.53
C MET A 1 -10.39 3.97 7.24
N PHE A 2 -10.80 2.71 7.07
CA PHE A 2 -10.54 1.92 5.88
C PHE A 2 -11.52 2.41 4.80
N ASP A 3 -11.03 3.04 3.74
CA ASP A 3 -11.82 3.58 2.62
C ASP A 3 -12.05 2.54 1.50
N GLY A 4 -11.77 1.26 1.80
CA GLY A 4 -11.61 0.15 0.86
C GLY A 4 -12.84 -0.37 0.12
N ALA A 5 -13.88 0.44 -0.12
CA ALA A 5 -14.90 0.12 -1.10
C ALA A 5 -14.79 1.11 -2.26
N ALA A 6 -14.55 0.61 -3.47
CA ALA A 6 -14.86 1.41 -4.66
C ALA A 6 -16.30 1.90 -4.52
N GLU A 7 -16.53 3.20 -4.76
CA GLU A 7 -17.90 3.69 -4.85
C GLU A 7 -18.62 2.86 -5.93
N PRO A 8 -19.77 2.24 -5.60
CA PRO A 8 -20.52 1.48 -6.59
C PRO A 8 -20.95 2.43 -7.70
N LEU A 9 -20.76 2.01 -8.95
CA LEU A 9 -21.18 2.79 -10.10
C LEU A 9 -22.69 3.07 -10.01
N PRO A 10 -23.14 4.28 -10.41
CA PRO A 10 -24.56 4.61 -10.48
C PRO A 10 -25.34 3.58 -11.31
N GLU A 11 -26.56 3.23 -10.89
CA GLU A 11 -27.38 2.22 -11.60
C GLU A 11 -27.76 2.65 -13.03
N ASP A 12 -27.74 3.96 -13.31
CA ASP A 12 -27.98 4.58 -14.61
C ASP A 12 -26.71 4.67 -15.47
N ALA A 13 -25.55 4.22 -14.98
CA ALA A 13 -24.32 4.20 -15.77
C ALA A 13 -24.50 3.34 -17.03
N PRO A 14 -23.98 3.80 -18.19
CA PRO A 14 -24.13 3.10 -19.45
C PRO A 14 -23.50 1.71 -19.39
N LEU A 15 -24.11 0.75 -20.11
CA LEU A 15 -23.77 -0.67 -20.03
C LEU A 15 -22.28 -0.96 -20.22
N PHE A 16 -21.60 -0.22 -21.10
CA PHE A 16 -20.16 -0.39 -21.33
C PHE A 16 -19.34 -0.16 -20.05
N HIS A 17 -19.64 0.88 -19.27
CA HIS A 17 -18.95 1.17 -18.01
C HIS A 17 -19.23 0.11 -16.94
N ARG A 18 -20.43 -0.47 -16.98
CA ARG A 18 -20.86 -1.52 -16.06
C ARG A 18 -20.19 -2.87 -16.36
N VAL A 19 -19.97 -3.18 -17.64
CA VAL A 19 -19.20 -4.36 -18.07
C VAL A 19 -17.72 -4.17 -17.73
N GLU A 20 -17.16 -3.00 -18.04
CA GLU A 20 -15.76 -2.68 -17.76
C GLU A 20 -15.43 -2.68 -16.25
N SER A 21 -16.38 -2.33 -15.39
CA SER A 21 -16.20 -2.42 -13.93
C SER A 21 -16.25 -3.85 -13.39
N LEU A 22 -17.03 -4.73 -14.01
CA LEU A 22 -17.01 -6.16 -13.72
C LEU A 22 -15.68 -6.78 -14.15
N GLU A 23 -15.12 -6.36 -15.29
CA GLU A 23 -13.82 -6.82 -15.79
C GLU A 23 -12.63 -6.31 -14.96
N ARG A 24 -12.69 -5.08 -14.44
CA ARG A 24 -11.67 -4.53 -13.52
C ARG A 24 -11.59 -5.25 -12.17
N GLY A 25 -12.58 -6.08 -11.83
CA GLY A 25 -12.60 -6.80 -10.57
C GLY A 25 -12.76 -5.91 -9.33
N ARG A 26 -12.53 -6.47 -8.14
CA ARG A 26 -12.63 -5.72 -6.88
C ARG A 26 -11.47 -4.73 -6.79
N ARG A 27 -11.77 -3.45 -6.60
CA ARG A 27 -10.74 -2.42 -6.31
C ARG A 27 -10.19 -2.68 -4.90
N LEU A 28 -9.06 -3.35 -4.83
CA LEU A 28 -8.39 -3.65 -3.57
C LEU A 28 -7.53 -2.46 -3.15
N HIS A 29 -7.50 -2.19 -1.85
CA HIS A 29 -6.58 -1.24 -1.27
C HIS A 29 -5.39 -2.00 -0.71
N LEU A 30 -4.18 -1.58 -1.08
CA LEU A 30 -2.94 -2.12 -0.52
C LEU A 30 -2.32 -1.09 0.45
N SER A 31 -1.99 -1.56 1.65
CA SER A 31 -1.21 -0.78 2.61
C SER A 31 0.26 -1.12 2.46
N LEU A 32 1.08 -0.14 2.07
CA LEU A 32 2.52 -0.32 1.89
C LEU A 32 3.28 0.41 2.99
N ILE A 33 4.35 -0.21 3.47
CA ILE A 33 5.34 0.43 4.32
C ILE A 33 6.63 0.52 3.51
N VAL A 34 7.09 1.74 3.29
CA VAL A 34 8.33 2.03 2.55
C VAL A 34 9.37 2.52 3.54
N GLU A 35 10.49 1.83 3.63
CA GLU A 35 11.60 2.21 4.50
C GLU A 35 12.82 2.58 3.67
N VAL A 36 13.28 3.81 3.81
CA VAL A 36 14.49 4.32 3.16
C VAL A 36 15.57 4.47 4.20
N THR A 37 16.60 3.64 4.09
CA THR A 37 17.73 3.62 5.02
C THR A 37 18.92 4.38 4.44
N ARG A 38 19.53 5.26 5.24
CA ARG A 38 20.80 5.94 4.93
C ARG A 38 21.67 5.99 6.18
N ALA A 39 22.78 5.25 6.16
CA ALA A 39 23.68 5.08 7.31
C ALA A 39 22.91 4.64 8.57
N ASP A 40 22.93 5.44 9.64
CA ASP A 40 22.26 5.17 10.90
C ASP A 40 20.84 5.77 10.98
N ARG A 41 20.25 6.18 9.85
CA ARG A 41 18.94 6.83 9.80
C ARG A 41 18.00 6.06 8.89
N VAL A 42 16.75 5.92 9.34
CA VAL A 42 15.69 5.27 8.58
C VAL A 42 14.52 6.25 8.47
N LEU A 43 14.00 6.40 7.26
CA LEU A 43 12.80 7.17 6.99
C LEU A 43 11.73 6.20 6.52
N GLY A 44 10.67 6.04 7.32
CA GLY A 44 9.53 5.20 7.02
C GLY A 44 8.38 6.02 6.43
N PHE A 45 7.63 5.42 5.51
CA PHE A 45 6.43 5.99 4.95
C PHE A 45 5.34 4.94 4.96
N ILE A 46 4.14 5.34 5.38
CA ILE A 46 2.95 4.51 5.22
C ILE A 46 2.21 5.05 4.02
N CYS A 47 2.06 4.23 2.98
CA CYS A 47 1.40 4.56 1.73
C CYS A 47 0.13 3.74 1.55
N SER A 48 -0.89 4.37 0.99
CA SER A 48 -2.08 3.73 0.47
C SER A 48 -1.92 3.60 -1.04
N ALA A 49 -1.84 2.38 -1.54
CA ALA A 49 -1.89 2.11 -2.98
C ALA A 49 -3.29 1.65 -3.38
N TRP A 50 -3.83 2.37 -4.35
CA TRP A 50 -4.95 1.99 -5.19
C TRP A 50 -4.41 1.57 -6.56
N PRO A 51 -5.20 0.92 -7.42
CA PRO A 51 -4.72 0.51 -8.75
C PRO A 51 -4.20 1.66 -9.61
N ASP A 52 -4.73 2.86 -9.38
CA ASP A 52 -4.49 4.07 -10.17
C ASP A 52 -3.75 5.17 -9.40
N GLU A 53 -3.53 5.01 -8.09
CA GLU A 53 -3.00 6.07 -7.24
C GLU A 53 -2.14 5.51 -6.09
N LEU A 54 -1.01 6.17 -5.82
CA LEU A 54 -0.22 5.95 -4.60
C LEU A 54 -0.20 7.22 -3.74
N ALA A 55 -0.83 7.15 -2.56
CA ALA A 55 -0.94 8.28 -1.64
C ALA A 55 -0.14 8.02 -0.35
N VAL A 56 0.65 9.01 0.10
CA VAL A 56 1.36 8.95 1.38
C VAL A 56 0.41 9.34 2.51
N ARG A 57 0.30 8.50 3.55
CA ARG A 57 -0.54 8.77 4.73
C ARG A 57 0.27 9.28 5.91
N HIS A 58 1.42 8.66 6.17
CA HIS A 58 2.27 9.01 7.31
C HIS A 58 3.75 9.00 6.94
N VAL A 59 4.49 9.93 7.54
CA VAL A 59 5.95 9.99 7.49
C VAL A 59 6.49 9.68 8.88
N LEU A 60 7.35 8.66 8.98
CA LEU A 60 7.94 8.13 10.20
C LEU A 60 9.45 8.39 10.19
N THR A 61 10.00 9.03 11.22
CA THR A 61 11.44 9.16 11.39
C THR A 61 11.95 8.14 12.41
N LEU A 62 12.92 7.32 12.00
CA LEU A 62 13.48 6.22 12.80
C LEU A 62 15.00 6.39 12.88
N ARG A 63 15.58 6.21 14.08
CA ARG A 63 17.05 6.07 14.24
C ARG A 63 17.41 4.59 14.15
N ALA A 64 18.39 4.25 13.32
CA ALA A 64 18.94 2.90 13.28
C ALA A 64 19.74 2.66 14.57
N GLY A 65 19.42 1.58 15.30
CA GLY A 65 20.12 1.17 16.52
C GLY A 65 19.31 1.29 17.82
N GLY A 66 18.08 1.82 17.79
CA GLY A 66 17.18 1.79 18.94
C GLY A 66 16.35 0.51 18.97
N GLY A 67 16.88 -0.54 19.61
CA GLY A 67 16.10 -1.71 19.98
C GLY A 67 14.79 -1.32 20.67
N ALA A 68 13.77 -2.15 20.52
CA ALA A 68 12.46 -1.92 21.13
C ALA A 68 12.62 -1.58 22.63
N ALA A 69 11.85 -0.57 23.06
CA ALA A 69 11.65 -0.06 24.42
C ALA A 69 12.54 1.12 24.89
N SER A 70 12.08 2.34 24.57
CA SER A 70 11.98 3.40 25.58
C SER A 70 10.58 4.01 25.51
N SER A 71 9.91 3.99 26.65
CA SER A 71 8.61 4.58 26.97
C SER A 71 8.63 6.09 26.82
N ASP A 72 7.47 6.65 26.47
CA ASP A 72 7.10 8.07 26.51
C ASP A 72 7.88 9.06 25.61
N GLY A 73 7.24 9.49 24.51
CA GLY A 73 7.41 10.88 24.06
C GLY A 73 7.41 11.19 22.55
N ALA A 74 7.94 10.34 21.64
CA ALA A 74 8.19 10.84 20.27
C ALA A 74 8.34 9.78 19.15
N ARG A 75 7.52 8.70 19.13
CA ARG A 75 7.33 7.91 17.90
C ARG A 75 6.35 8.63 16.95
N GLY A 76 6.64 9.90 16.68
CA GLY A 76 5.71 10.86 16.08
C GLY A 76 5.65 10.71 14.56
N GLY A 77 4.91 9.72 14.09
CA GLY A 77 4.49 9.70 12.69
C GLY A 77 3.71 10.98 12.38
N ARG A 78 4.22 11.81 11.47
CA ARG A 78 3.51 13.02 11.02
C ARG A 78 2.48 12.58 9.99
N ASN A 79 1.23 13.01 10.16
CA ASN A 79 0.21 12.85 9.11
C ASN A 79 0.62 13.72 7.92
N PHE A 80 0.68 13.10 6.74
CA PHE A 80 1.08 13.76 5.50
C PHE A 80 0.22 14.98 5.19
N GLU A 81 -1.09 14.90 5.42
CA GLU A 81 -2.03 16.01 5.18
C GLU A 81 -1.82 17.21 6.10
N LYS A 82 -1.16 17.01 7.25
CA LYS A 82 -0.83 18.08 8.20
C LYS A 82 0.52 18.73 7.92
N LEU A 83 1.27 18.26 6.92
CA LEU A 83 2.53 18.85 6.50
C LEU A 83 2.31 20.12 5.68
N GLY A 84 3.27 21.05 5.74
CA GLY A 84 3.24 22.22 4.86
C GLY A 84 3.32 21.82 3.38
N ALA A 85 2.80 22.65 2.47
CA ALA A 85 2.78 22.33 1.03
C ALA A 85 4.17 21.98 0.47
N GLY A 86 5.22 22.73 0.86
CA GLY A 86 6.59 22.45 0.44
C GLY A 86 7.16 21.15 1.03
N GLU A 87 6.76 20.77 2.25
CA GLU A 87 7.16 19.49 2.85
C GLU A 87 6.49 18.31 2.11
N ARG A 88 5.20 18.44 1.79
CA ARG A 88 4.46 17.43 1.01
C ARG A 88 5.09 17.24 -0.37
N GLU A 89 5.38 18.33 -1.07
CA GLU A 89 6.03 18.27 -2.39
C GLU A 89 7.42 17.60 -2.31
N ALA A 90 8.22 17.94 -1.28
CA ALA A 90 9.53 17.34 -1.09
C ALA A 90 9.44 15.83 -0.81
N VAL A 91 8.48 15.38 0.00
CA VAL A 91 8.24 13.96 0.27
C VAL A 91 7.78 13.23 -0.99
N THR A 92 6.82 13.79 -1.73
CA THR A 92 6.34 13.20 -2.99
C THR A 92 7.48 13.07 -4.00
N ARG A 93 8.30 14.12 -4.16
CA ARG A 93 9.47 14.10 -5.04
C ARG A 93 10.50 13.04 -4.60
N PHE A 94 10.79 12.99 -3.30
CA PHE A 94 11.75 12.03 -2.73
C PHE A 94 11.37 10.57 -2.98
N LEU A 95 10.08 10.24 -2.87
CA LEU A 95 9.56 8.91 -3.16
C LEU A 95 9.53 8.61 -4.66
N LYS A 96 9.12 9.59 -5.48
CA LYS A 96 9.12 9.45 -6.94
C LYS A 96 10.51 9.19 -7.54
N GLU A 97 11.54 9.88 -7.03
CA GLU A 97 12.94 9.63 -7.42
C GLU A 97 13.44 8.21 -7.07
N ARG A 98 12.70 7.48 -6.23
CA ARG A 98 12.98 6.08 -5.83
C ARG A 98 11.99 5.10 -6.43
N GLU A 99 11.24 5.53 -7.45
CA GLU A 99 10.25 4.70 -8.15
C GLU A 99 9.13 4.21 -7.22
N VAL A 100 8.87 4.96 -6.15
CA VAL A 100 7.71 4.76 -5.27
C VAL A 100 6.61 5.70 -5.76
N ASP A 101 5.90 5.26 -6.80
CA ASP A 101 4.86 6.03 -7.49
C ASP A 101 3.69 5.14 -7.97
N GLY A 102 2.87 5.66 -8.89
CA GLY A 102 1.70 4.95 -9.42
C GLY A 102 2.04 3.70 -10.23
N GLU A 103 3.20 3.66 -10.89
CA GLU A 103 3.62 2.48 -11.67
C GLU A 103 3.93 1.30 -10.72
N LEU A 104 4.58 1.59 -9.59
CA LEU A 104 4.75 0.59 -8.52
C LEU A 104 3.40 0.13 -7.96
N ALA A 105 2.44 1.03 -7.79
CA ALA A 105 1.11 0.65 -7.32
C ALA A 105 0.41 -0.31 -8.30
N GLU A 106 0.42 -0.01 -9.60
CA GLU A 106 -0.12 -0.87 -10.65
C GLU A 106 0.55 -2.26 -10.62
N PHE A 107 1.89 -2.29 -10.64
CA PHE A 107 2.66 -3.53 -10.56
C PHE A 107 2.29 -4.38 -9.34
N LEU A 108 2.12 -3.74 -8.17
CA LEU A 108 1.79 -4.45 -6.95
C LEU A 108 0.39 -5.05 -6.98
N HIS A 109 -0.57 -4.43 -7.67
CA HIS A 109 -1.92 -5.00 -7.82
C HIS A 109 -1.88 -6.26 -8.68
N ASP A 110 -1.17 -6.23 -9.80
CA ASP A 110 -0.98 -7.40 -10.66
C ASP A 110 -0.22 -8.52 -9.93
N TYR A 111 0.84 -8.15 -9.22
CA TYR A 111 1.61 -9.08 -8.41
C TYR A 111 0.76 -9.73 -7.32
N MET A 112 -0.06 -8.95 -6.61
CA MET A 112 -0.93 -9.46 -5.54
C MET A 112 -2.02 -10.39 -6.08
N ALA A 113 -2.62 -10.07 -7.24
CA ALA A 113 -3.58 -10.94 -7.90
C ALA A 113 -2.98 -12.28 -8.31
N ASN A 114 -1.73 -12.28 -8.81
CA ASN A 114 -1.01 -13.51 -9.11
C ASN A 114 -0.61 -14.27 -7.83
N LYS A 115 -0.12 -13.56 -6.81
CA LYS A 115 0.29 -14.14 -5.53
C LYS A 115 -0.88 -14.82 -4.85
N GLU A 116 -2.06 -14.20 -4.81
CA GLU A 116 -3.28 -14.80 -4.22
C GLU A 116 -3.60 -16.17 -4.84
N LYS A 117 -3.59 -16.26 -6.18
CA LYS A 117 -3.82 -17.53 -6.90
C LYS A 117 -2.78 -18.59 -6.54
N MET A 118 -1.50 -18.20 -6.50
CA MET A 118 -0.40 -19.12 -6.21
C MET A 118 -0.42 -19.60 -4.75
N GLU A 119 -0.69 -18.72 -3.79
CA GLU A 119 -0.83 -19.08 -2.38
C GLU A 119 -2.03 -19.98 -2.14
N LEU A 120 -3.17 -19.73 -2.80
CA LEU A 120 -4.34 -20.61 -2.71
C LEU A 120 -4.00 -22.02 -3.18
N LEU A 121 -3.34 -22.17 -4.33
CA LEU A 121 -2.92 -23.48 -4.84
C LEU A 121 -1.94 -24.18 -3.89
N ARG A 122 -0.97 -23.44 -3.34
CA ARG A 122 -0.02 -23.99 -2.36
C ARG A 122 -0.72 -24.43 -1.07
N TRP A 123 -1.68 -23.63 -0.61
CA TRP A 123 -2.47 -23.94 0.57
C TRP A 123 -3.33 -25.20 0.36
N LEU A 124 -4.00 -25.33 -0.79
CA LEU A 124 -4.79 -26.51 -1.12
C LEU A 124 -3.94 -27.79 -1.15
N LYS A 125 -2.75 -27.75 -1.76
CA LYS A 125 -1.79 -28.88 -1.72
C LYS A 125 -1.34 -29.21 -0.31
N THR A 126 -1.18 -28.19 0.53
CA THR A 126 -0.86 -28.39 1.94
C THR A 126 -2.00 -29.11 2.65
N VAL A 127 -3.26 -28.69 2.45
CA VAL A 127 -4.44 -29.35 3.02
C VAL A 127 -4.57 -30.79 2.55
N GLU A 128 -4.38 -31.06 1.26
CA GLU A 128 -4.38 -32.42 0.70
C GLU A 128 -3.36 -33.33 1.42
N SER A 129 -2.14 -32.84 1.65
CA SER A 129 -1.11 -33.61 2.37
C SER A 129 -1.43 -33.90 3.84
N PHE A 130 -2.35 -33.14 4.46
CA PHE A 130 -2.85 -33.42 5.81
C PHE A 130 -3.96 -34.48 5.82
N LEU A 131 -4.72 -34.61 4.72
CA LEU A 131 -5.81 -35.58 4.58
C LEU A 131 -5.31 -36.95 4.09
N ASP A 132 -4.19 -36.98 3.36
CA ASP A 132 -3.53 -38.21 2.91
C ASP A 132 -2.69 -38.90 4.00
N LYS A 133 -2.81 -38.46 5.27
CA LYS A 133 -2.26 -39.12 6.47
C LYS A 133 -3.35 -39.82 7.27
#